data_AF-A0A380S663-F1
#
_entry.id   AF-A0A380S663-F1
#
_cell.length_a   1.000
_cell.length_b   1.000
_cell.length_c   1.000
_cell.angle_alpha   90.00
_cell.angle_beta   90.00
_cell.angle_gamma   90.00
#
_symmetry.space_group_name_H-M   'P 1'
#
loop_
_entity.id
_entity.type
_entity.pdbx_description
1 polymer ?
#
loop_
_entity_poly.entity_id
_entity_poly.type
_entity_poly.pdbx_seq_one_letter_code
_entity_poly.pdbx_strand_id
1 'polypeptide(L)'
;MKIIAVKIHEDVRDYLPSYMKFSQQPSNEKEYEKFLNKGEAKKRGLGFHECMNFKVCQDNSVKFYLPPGYTPSSKMKGEEFIIVWISYSPHKILGIQYKAKIIGSRKESFIRDDSSFRYRGTPLDYHGMTCSDYSILFNSPMKLKESRHIPQFITWGSGLRYLKMSHIKNIVSDRIKLLGKVHNSYEKNELTKLLRLADYIALDDFNQNSSKVSVHIPDKELGDFGEELVYKDQVKKALQLGVPQKEIVRISLIDPQCVYDIESVRPTINGYEKLYIEVKTTHDMENPSIYISDRQVNFARKHKANHLFAFVDASKKSIRYVNIDEIDHSSEFSLSIEKYRLRRV
;
A
#
# COMPACT_ATOMS: atom_id res chain seq x y z
N MET A 1 -12.70 15.35 13.71
CA MET A 1 -11.50 14.96 12.95
C MET A 1 -10.42 16.03 13.11
N LYS A 2 -9.21 15.66 13.50
CA LYS A 2 -8.08 16.60 13.63
C LYS A 2 -7.19 16.53 12.41
N ILE A 3 -6.59 17.66 12.05
CA ILE A 3 -5.72 17.76 10.87
C ILE A 3 -4.41 18.37 11.30
N ILE A 4 -3.31 17.66 11.05
CA ILE A 4 -1.97 18.08 11.40
C ILE A 4 -1.05 18.08 10.19
N ALA A 5 -0.09 18.99 10.17
CA ALA A 5 1.05 18.99 9.29
C ALA A 5 2.30 18.66 10.10
N VAL A 6 3.09 17.70 9.62
CA VAL A 6 4.35 17.28 10.22
C VAL A 6 5.47 17.63 9.26
N LYS A 7 6.34 18.54 9.71
CA LYS A 7 7.47 19.02 8.90
C LYS A 7 8.75 18.25 9.22
N ILE A 8 9.26 17.51 8.25
CA ILE A 8 10.45 16.67 8.36
C ILE A 8 11.63 17.26 7.59
N HIS A 9 12.87 16.88 7.92
CA HIS A 9 14.06 17.55 7.40
C HIS A 9 14.25 17.38 5.89
N GLU A 10 14.48 16.17 5.39
CA GLU A 10 14.79 15.96 3.97
C GLU A 10 13.99 14.82 3.35
N ASP A 11 13.51 15.06 2.13
CA ASP A 11 12.97 14.06 1.24
C ASP A 11 14.10 13.55 0.34
N VAL A 12 14.63 12.37 0.66
CA VAL A 12 15.77 11.76 -0.03
C VAL A 12 15.35 10.68 -1.03
N ARG A 13 14.05 10.60 -1.37
CA ARG A 13 13.52 9.60 -2.31
C ARG A 13 14.18 9.63 -3.67
N ASP A 14 14.68 10.78 -4.12
CA ASP A 14 15.39 10.90 -5.40
C ASP A 14 16.66 10.05 -5.44
N TYR A 15 17.29 9.81 -4.29
CA TYR A 15 18.52 9.01 -4.17
C TYR A 15 18.27 7.52 -3.93
N LEU A 16 17.01 7.11 -3.91
CA LEU A 16 16.62 5.73 -3.63
C LEU A 16 16.21 4.98 -4.89
N PRO A 17 16.55 3.68 -4.98
CA PRO A 17 15.93 2.80 -5.97
C PRO A 17 14.41 2.86 -5.86
N SER A 18 13.71 2.76 -6.99
CA SER A 18 12.24 2.90 -7.06
C SER A 18 11.50 1.97 -6.09
N TYR A 19 12.01 0.76 -5.84
CA TYR A 19 11.42 -0.19 -4.87
C TYR A 19 11.54 0.27 -3.41
N MET A 20 12.56 1.08 -3.07
CA MET A 20 12.74 1.65 -1.73
C MET A 20 11.95 2.95 -1.53
N LYS A 21 11.57 3.65 -2.61
CA LYS A 21 10.73 4.87 -2.55
C LYS A 21 9.34 4.59 -1.98
N PHE A 22 8.86 3.35 -2.11
CA PHE A 22 7.52 2.91 -1.73
C PHE A 22 7.52 1.84 -0.62
N SER A 23 8.50 1.92 0.28
CA SER A 23 8.74 1.02 1.42
C SER A 23 9.66 -0.17 1.12
N GLN A 24 10.93 0.03 1.46
CA GLN A 24 11.60 -0.92 2.32
C GLN A 24 12.19 -0.10 3.46
N GLN A 25 11.95 -0.52 4.70
CA GLN A 25 12.97 -0.27 5.71
C GLN A 25 14.23 -0.97 5.19
N PRO A 26 15.40 -0.33 5.25
CA PRO A 26 16.64 -0.99 4.86
C PRO A 26 16.72 -2.34 5.56
N SER A 27 16.91 -3.39 4.76
CA SER A 27 16.81 -4.80 5.17
C SER A 27 17.96 -5.24 6.07
N ASN A 28 18.98 -4.40 6.19
CA ASN A 28 20.15 -4.62 7.01
C ASN A 28 20.82 -3.29 7.38
N GLU A 29 21.69 -3.36 8.39
CA GLU A 29 22.46 -2.22 8.93
C GLU A 29 23.26 -1.49 7.83
N LYS A 30 23.86 -2.21 6.87
CA LYS A 30 24.64 -1.59 5.78
C LYS A 30 23.78 -0.75 4.84
N GLU A 31 22.56 -1.19 4.54
CA GLU A 31 21.60 -0.39 3.74
C GLU A 31 21.14 0.86 4.50
N TYR A 32 20.97 0.74 5.82
CA TYR A 32 20.60 1.84 6.69
C TYR A 32 21.74 2.87 6.84
N GLU A 33 22.98 2.42 7.04
CA GLU A 33 24.16 3.28 7.03
C GLU A 33 24.37 3.95 5.67
N LYS A 34 24.15 3.24 4.56
CA LYS A 34 24.22 3.81 3.21
C LYS A 34 23.17 4.90 3.00
N PHE A 35 22.00 4.79 3.63
CA PHE A 35 20.99 5.84 3.65
C PHE A 35 21.45 7.05 4.46
N LEU A 36 21.96 6.86 5.69
CA LEU A 36 22.47 7.95 6.53
C LEU A 36 23.64 8.70 5.89
N ASN A 37 24.47 7.99 5.15
CA ASN A 37 25.65 8.55 4.48
C ASN A 37 25.32 9.22 3.13
N LYS A 38 24.06 9.23 2.68
CA LYS A 38 23.62 9.96 1.47
C LYS A 38 23.10 11.36 1.84
N GLY A 39 23.62 12.38 1.15
CA GLY A 39 23.17 13.78 1.29
C GLY A 39 23.62 14.44 2.60
N GLU A 40 22.87 15.44 3.08
CA GLU A 40 23.11 16.07 4.39
C GLU A 40 22.38 15.35 5.54
N ALA A 41 21.81 14.16 5.30
CA ALA A 41 21.11 13.35 6.31
C ALA A 41 21.96 13.11 7.56
N LYS A 42 23.27 12.86 7.38
CA LYS A 42 24.27 12.73 8.44
C LYS A 42 24.41 13.99 9.33
N LYS A 43 24.16 15.19 8.77
CA LYS A 43 24.29 16.48 9.47
C LYS A 43 22.98 16.96 10.09
N ARG A 44 21.83 16.63 9.50
CA ARG A 44 20.53 17.25 9.84
C ARG A 44 19.51 16.32 10.51
N GLY A 45 19.84 15.04 10.68
CA GLY A 45 18.96 14.08 11.35
C GLY A 45 17.98 13.38 10.39
N LEU A 46 17.27 12.40 10.94
CA LEU A 46 16.70 11.29 10.21
C LEU A 46 15.58 11.70 9.24
N GLY A 47 15.85 11.48 7.96
CA GLY A 47 15.02 11.88 6.82
C GLY A 47 13.72 11.07 6.70
N PHE A 48 12.95 11.45 5.69
CA PHE A 48 11.64 10.94 5.27
C PHE A 48 11.34 9.44 5.48
N HIS A 49 12.34 8.55 5.39
CA HIS A 49 12.16 7.10 5.51
C HIS A 49 11.78 6.60 6.90
N GLU A 50 12.13 7.34 7.94
CA GLU A 50 11.79 6.90 9.30
C GLU A 50 10.42 7.37 9.74
N CYS A 51 10.03 8.57 9.30
CA CYS A 51 8.79 9.21 9.73
C CYS A 51 7.57 8.59 9.04
N MET A 52 7.74 8.09 7.81
CA MET A 52 6.63 7.62 6.99
C MET A 52 6.94 6.22 6.46
N ASN A 53 6.72 5.21 7.30
CA ASN A 53 6.56 3.87 6.76
C ASN A 53 5.32 3.94 5.85
N PHE A 54 5.42 3.58 4.58
CA PHE A 54 4.26 3.41 3.67
C PHE A 54 4.06 1.94 3.31
N LYS A 55 4.63 1.06 4.13
CA LYS A 55 4.59 -0.37 3.92
C LYS A 55 3.16 -0.88 4.03
N VAL A 56 2.68 -1.52 2.97
CA VAL A 56 1.57 -2.46 3.09
C VAL A 56 2.07 -3.61 3.96
N CYS A 57 1.72 -3.60 5.25
CA CYS A 57 2.11 -4.64 6.19
C CYS A 57 1.14 -5.83 6.12
N GLN A 58 1.53 -6.95 6.74
CA GLN A 58 0.75 -8.21 6.88
C GLN A 58 -0.68 -7.98 7.35
N ASP A 59 -0.86 -6.97 8.19
CA ASP A 59 -2.08 -6.55 8.87
C ASP A 59 -2.76 -5.36 8.19
N ASN A 60 -2.32 -4.97 6.98
CA ASN A 60 -2.69 -3.73 6.29
C ASN A 60 -2.43 -2.45 7.11
N SER A 61 -1.66 -2.51 8.20
CA SER A 61 -1.37 -1.38 9.07
C SER A 61 -0.04 -0.72 8.68
N VAL A 62 -0.12 0.57 8.41
CA VAL A 62 1.00 1.46 8.15
C VAL A 62 1.35 2.17 9.45
N LYS A 63 2.36 1.66 10.16
CA LYS A 63 2.85 2.27 11.40
C LYS A 63 3.83 3.39 11.07
N PHE A 64 3.70 4.53 11.74
CA PHE A 64 4.56 5.69 11.49
C PHE A 64 5.17 6.25 12.77
N TYR A 65 6.31 6.91 12.60
CA TYR A 65 7.04 7.59 13.65
C TYR A 65 6.76 9.09 13.57
N LEU A 66 6.51 9.71 14.72
CA LEU A 66 6.49 11.16 14.84
C LEU A 66 7.79 11.59 15.50
N PRO A 67 8.54 12.54 14.92
CA PRO A 67 9.76 13.02 15.54
C PRO A 67 9.54 13.56 16.96
N PRO A 68 10.59 13.62 17.80
CA PRO A 68 10.44 13.97 19.19
C PRO A 68 10.05 15.45 19.31
N GLY A 69 8.92 15.75 19.96
CA GLY A 69 8.30 17.09 19.99
C GLY A 69 7.16 17.29 18.99
N TYR A 70 6.80 16.27 18.23
CA TYR A 70 5.80 16.31 17.15
C TYR A 70 4.63 15.36 17.44
N THR A 71 4.66 14.66 18.58
CA THR A 71 3.58 13.81 19.06
C THR A 71 2.45 14.67 19.62
N PRO A 72 1.18 14.46 19.21
CA PRO A 72 0.04 15.07 19.88
C PRO A 72 0.02 14.73 21.38
N SER A 73 -0.60 15.59 22.19
CA SER A 73 -0.70 15.35 23.64
C SER A 73 -1.35 14.00 23.93
N SER A 74 -0.96 13.32 25.01
CA SER A 74 -1.53 12.02 25.42
C SER A 74 -3.06 12.03 25.55
N LYS A 75 -3.66 13.19 25.82
CA LYS A 75 -5.12 13.41 25.82
C LYS A 75 -5.80 13.15 24.47
N MET A 76 -5.04 13.07 23.37
CA MET A 76 -5.53 12.82 22.01
C MET A 76 -5.31 11.37 21.57
N LYS A 77 -5.00 10.46 22.49
CA LYS A 77 -4.88 9.02 22.21
C LYS A 77 -6.22 8.48 21.71
N GLY A 78 -6.18 7.66 20.66
CA GLY A 78 -7.38 7.08 20.04
C GLY A 78 -8.17 8.01 19.13
N GLU A 79 -7.82 9.30 19.06
CA GLU A 79 -8.40 10.21 18.09
C GLU A 79 -7.92 9.91 16.66
N GLU A 80 -8.77 10.28 15.71
CA GLU A 80 -8.50 10.14 14.29
C GLU A 80 -7.93 11.44 13.69
N PHE A 81 -6.83 11.29 12.96
CA PHE A 81 -6.09 12.37 12.33
C PHE A 81 -6.01 12.23 10.81
N ILE A 82 -5.99 13.39 10.14
CA ILE A 82 -5.36 13.57 8.84
C ILE A 82 -3.97 14.18 9.09
N ILE A 83 -2.94 13.50 8.61
CA ILE A 83 -1.53 13.89 8.74
C ILE A 83 -0.99 14.23 7.37
N VAL A 84 -0.60 15.49 7.18
CA VAL A 84 0.09 15.98 5.99
C VAL A 84 1.58 16.03 6.27
N TRP A 85 2.38 15.47 5.38
CA TRP A 85 3.82 15.39 5.57
C TRP A 85 4.54 16.35 4.63
N ILE A 86 5.46 17.15 5.18
CA ILE A 86 6.10 18.25 4.46
C ILE A 86 7.61 18.24 4.68
N SER A 87 8.41 18.37 3.62
CA SER A 87 9.88 18.48 3.72
C SER A 87 10.35 19.89 4.07
N TYR A 88 11.55 20.00 4.68
CA TYR A 88 12.15 21.27 5.08
C TYR A 88 12.90 21.94 3.93
N SER A 89 13.65 21.19 3.11
CA SER A 89 14.42 21.78 2.02
C SER A 89 14.41 20.88 0.78
N PRO A 90 13.75 21.28 -0.32
CA PRO A 90 12.78 22.37 -0.42
C PRO A 90 11.45 22.08 0.30
N HIS A 91 10.64 23.11 0.57
CA HIS A 91 9.28 22.95 1.11
C HIS A 91 8.35 22.28 0.09
N LYS A 92 8.14 20.98 0.27
CA LYS A 92 7.24 20.17 -0.58
C LYS A 92 6.32 19.34 0.29
N ILE A 93 5.11 19.09 -0.18
CA ILE A 93 4.19 18.12 0.40
C ILE A 93 4.52 16.76 -0.18
N LEU A 94 4.75 15.82 0.72
CA LEU A 94 5.24 14.49 0.39
C LEU A 94 4.09 13.50 0.29
N GLY A 95 3.09 13.63 1.16
CA GLY A 95 1.94 12.73 1.18
C GLY A 95 0.96 13.06 2.30
N ILE A 96 -0.10 12.26 2.36
CA ILE A 96 -1.18 12.37 3.33
C ILE A 96 -1.48 10.98 3.92
N GLN A 97 -1.63 10.90 5.23
CA GLN A 97 -2.26 9.77 5.90
C GLN A 97 -3.57 10.25 6.50
N TYR A 98 -4.68 9.59 6.21
CA TYR A 98 -5.97 9.86 6.85
C TYR A 98 -6.42 8.65 7.65
N LYS A 99 -7.47 8.80 8.46
CA LYS A 99 -7.89 7.76 9.41
C LYS A 99 -6.77 7.28 10.33
N ALA A 100 -5.77 8.14 10.56
CA ALA A 100 -4.59 7.81 11.33
C ALA A 100 -4.89 7.88 12.81
N LYS A 101 -4.52 6.84 13.55
CA LYS A 101 -4.67 6.76 15.00
C LYS A 101 -3.32 6.93 15.67
N ILE A 102 -3.27 7.79 16.69
CA ILE A 102 -2.11 7.89 17.58
C ILE A 102 -2.24 6.78 18.62
N ILE A 103 -1.28 5.85 18.61
CA ILE A 103 -1.33 4.61 19.40
C ILE A 103 -0.47 4.65 20.65
N GLY A 104 0.46 5.61 20.72
CA GLY A 104 1.37 5.77 21.86
C GLY A 104 1.72 7.23 22.12
N SER A 105 1.88 7.55 23.40
CA SER A 105 2.60 8.75 23.83
C SER A 105 4.08 8.40 24.02
N ARG A 106 4.94 9.39 24.26
CA ARG A 106 6.38 9.19 24.57
C ARG A 106 6.67 8.21 25.72
N LYS A 107 5.67 7.86 26.54
CA LYS A 107 5.76 6.92 27.69
C LYS A 107 5.08 5.57 27.44
N GLU A 108 4.30 5.44 26.36
CA GLU A 108 3.51 4.25 26.00
C GLU A 108 3.71 3.91 24.53
N SER A 109 4.93 4.12 24.06
CA SER A 109 5.29 3.97 22.66
C SER A 109 5.62 2.50 22.37
N PHE A 110 5.27 2.03 21.18
CA PHE A 110 5.63 0.67 20.78
C PHE A 110 7.08 0.69 20.33
N ILE A 111 7.97 0.18 21.19
CA ILE A 111 9.38 -0.01 20.87
C ILE A 111 9.47 -0.78 19.56
N ARG A 112 10.24 -0.25 18.62
CA ARG A 112 10.54 -0.96 17.39
C ARG A 112 11.35 -2.21 17.72
N ASP A 113 10.74 -3.37 17.54
CA ASP A 113 11.38 -4.69 17.56
C ASP A 113 12.08 -5.00 16.23
N ASP A 114 11.76 -4.24 15.19
CA ASP A 114 12.26 -4.39 13.81
C ASP A 114 13.59 -3.69 13.54
N SER A 115 14.18 -2.99 14.51
CA SER A 115 15.46 -2.29 14.33
C SER A 115 16.26 -2.21 15.64
N SER A 116 17.54 -2.58 15.57
CA SER A 116 18.51 -2.36 16.65
C SER A 116 19.00 -0.89 16.72
N PHE A 117 18.64 -0.05 15.75
CA PHE A 117 19.14 1.31 15.65
C PHE A 117 18.55 2.24 16.71
N ARG A 118 19.41 3.11 17.27
CA ARG A 118 19.05 4.13 18.26
C ARG A 118 19.46 5.51 17.78
N TYR A 119 18.53 6.46 17.73
CA TYR A 119 18.87 7.85 17.45
C TYR A 119 19.37 8.53 18.73
N ARG A 120 20.64 8.94 18.74
CA ARG A 120 21.28 9.59 19.92
C ARG A 120 21.04 8.79 21.22
N GLY A 121 21.12 7.45 21.13
CA GLY A 121 20.91 6.55 22.27
C GLY A 121 19.46 6.25 22.62
N THR A 122 18.48 6.87 21.97
CA THR A 122 17.05 6.63 22.19
C THR A 122 16.52 5.60 21.17
N PRO A 123 15.80 4.55 21.61
CA PRO A 123 15.05 3.68 20.71
C PRO A 123 14.09 4.48 19.84
N LEU A 124 13.89 4.03 18.60
CA LEU A 124 12.82 4.58 17.76
C LEU A 124 11.53 3.84 18.11
N ASP A 125 10.42 4.56 18.23
CA ASP A 125 9.13 3.98 18.57
C ASP A 125 8.03 4.32 17.56
N TYR A 126 7.06 3.43 17.37
CA TYR A 126 5.86 3.78 16.63
C TYR A 126 4.91 4.64 17.46
N HIS A 127 4.46 5.75 16.88
CA HIS A 127 3.59 6.73 17.53
C HIS A 127 2.17 6.70 16.98
N GLY A 128 1.98 6.20 15.77
CA GLY A 128 0.67 6.03 15.18
C GLY A 128 0.63 4.95 14.11
N MET A 129 -0.58 4.66 13.67
CA MET A 129 -0.84 3.73 12.56
C MET A 129 -2.04 4.20 11.74
N THR A 130 -2.10 3.77 10.49
CA THR A 130 -3.30 3.89 9.64
C THR A 130 -3.39 2.68 8.70
N CYS A 131 -4.47 2.53 7.94
CA CYS A 131 -4.52 1.52 6.89
C CYS A 131 -3.64 1.92 5.69
N SER A 132 -3.10 0.93 4.98
CA SER A 132 -2.40 1.11 3.70
C SER A 132 -3.22 1.89 2.68
N ASP A 133 -4.52 1.64 2.63
CA ASP A 133 -5.48 2.34 1.76
C ASP A 133 -5.68 3.81 2.12
N TYR A 134 -5.38 4.18 3.37
CA TYR A 134 -5.49 5.53 3.86
C TYR A 134 -4.14 6.27 3.89
N SER A 135 -3.09 5.61 3.38
CA SER A 135 -1.75 6.16 3.23
C SER A 135 -1.46 6.50 1.78
N ILE A 136 -1.31 7.81 1.52
CA ILE A 136 -1.07 8.38 0.20
C ILE A 136 0.32 8.98 0.19
N LEU A 137 1.24 8.37 -0.55
CA LEU A 137 2.51 8.98 -0.88
C LEU A 137 2.41 9.60 -2.27
N PHE A 138 2.80 10.87 -2.41
CA PHE A 138 2.80 11.52 -3.72
C PHE A 138 3.99 11.01 -4.53
N ASN A 139 3.71 10.42 -5.70
CA ASN A 139 4.73 9.88 -6.61
C ASN A 139 5.80 10.93 -6.94
N SER A 140 5.35 12.17 -7.13
CA SER A 140 6.19 13.37 -7.21
C SER A 140 5.80 14.32 -6.08
N PRO A 141 6.73 14.71 -5.19
CA PRO A 141 6.40 15.65 -4.11
C PRO A 141 5.88 16.97 -4.67
N MET A 142 4.78 17.46 -4.11
CA MET A 142 4.06 18.64 -4.59
C MET A 142 4.67 19.91 -4.00
N LYS A 143 4.86 20.96 -4.81
CA LYS A 143 5.32 22.26 -4.31
C LYS A 143 4.33 22.82 -3.28
N LEU A 144 4.85 23.21 -2.11
CA LEU A 144 4.05 23.84 -1.07
C LEU A 144 3.70 25.28 -1.47
N LYS A 145 2.44 25.71 -1.25
CA LYS A 145 1.96 27.08 -1.43
C LYS A 145 1.42 27.57 -0.10
N GLU A 146 2.06 28.57 0.50
CA GLU A 146 1.59 29.19 1.75
C GLU A 146 0.23 29.86 1.55
N SER A 147 -0.53 30.04 2.64
CA SER A 147 -1.92 30.51 2.68
C SER A 147 -2.96 29.62 1.96
N ARG A 148 -2.52 28.73 1.06
CA ARG A 148 -3.37 27.78 0.35
C ARG A 148 -3.32 26.38 0.96
N HIS A 149 -2.12 25.81 1.09
CA HIS A 149 -1.92 24.46 1.60
C HIS A 149 -1.64 24.42 3.11
N ILE A 150 -1.19 25.55 3.67
CA ILE A 150 -0.89 25.75 5.09
C ILE A 150 -1.18 27.22 5.44
N PRO A 151 -1.32 27.58 6.72
CA PRO A 151 -1.27 28.98 7.13
C PRO A 151 0.05 29.62 6.72
N GLN A 152 0.02 30.93 6.46
CA GLN A 152 1.25 31.70 6.34
C GLN A 152 1.90 31.82 7.71
N PHE A 153 3.20 31.55 7.79
CA PHE A 153 3.95 31.66 9.04
C PHE A 153 5.15 32.57 8.81
N ILE A 154 5.39 33.52 9.73
CA ILE A 154 6.59 34.36 9.71
C ILE A 154 7.85 33.49 9.81
N THR A 155 7.78 32.43 10.63
CA THR A 155 8.78 31.36 10.68
C THR A 155 8.09 30.02 10.85
N TRP A 156 8.43 29.03 10.01
CA TRP A 156 8.04 27.64 10.22
C TRP A 156 9.27 26.76 10.42
N GLY A 157 9.72 26.67 11.66
CA GLY A 157 10.74 25.70 12.09
C GLY A 157 10.26 24.26 11.94
N SER A 158 11.03 23.32 12.48
CA SER A 158 10.64 21.91 12.51
C SER A 158 9.53 21.72 13.57
N GLY A 159 8.47 20.95 13.25
CA GLY A 159 7.40 20.71 14.23
C GLY A 159 6.07 20.22 13.64
N LEU A 160 5.11 20.03 14.54
CA LEU A 160 3.70 19.80 14.25
C LEU A 160 2.95 21.13 14.13
N ARG A 161 2.00 21.22 13.19
CA ARG A 161 1.05 22.34 13.06
C ARG A 161 -0.35 21.81 12.85
N TYR A 162 -1.36 22.55 13.29
CA TYR A 162 -2.76 22.23 12.99
C TYR A 162 -3.17 22.91 11.69
N LEU A 163 -3.93 22.18 10.87
CA LEU A 163 -4.49 22.68 9.63
C LEU A 163 -6.02 22.76 9.73
N LYS A 164 -6.62 23.55 8.85
CA LYS A 164 -8.06 23.59 8.62
C LYS A 164 -8.42 22.63 7.49
N MET A 165 -9.69 22.23 7.44
CA MET A 165 -10.22 21.40 6.35
C MET A 165 -9.96 22.02 4.96
N SER A 166 -10.08 23.35 4.85
CA SER A 166 -9.81 24.07 3.60
C SER A 166 -8.41 23.82 3.05
N HIS A 167 -7.41 23.67 3.91
CA HIS A 167 -6.05 23.34 3.49
C HIS A 167 -5.98 21.93 2.86
N ILE A 168 -6.66 20.95 3.45
CA ILE A 168 -6.70 19.58 2.91
C ILE A 168 -7.44 19.55 1.58
N LYS A 169 -8.60 20.21 1.50
CA LYS A 169 -9.36 20.36 0.25
C LYS A 169 -8.49 20.95 -0.86
N ASN A 170 -7.70 21.98 -0.56
CA ASN A 170 -6.77 22.59 -1.51
C ASN A 170 -5.64 21.64 -1.93
N ILE A 171 -5.03 20.93 -0.98
CA ILE A 171 -3.94 19.98 -1.28
C ILE A 171 -4.45 18.85 -2.18
N VAL A 172 -5.60 18.27 -1.85
CA VAL A 172 -6.22 17.18 -2.63
C VAL A 172 -6.61 17.67 -4.02
N SER A 173 -7.27 18.83 -4.12
CA SER A 173 -7.66 19.41 -5.41
C SER A 173 -6.45 19.73 -6.30
N ASP A 174 -5.44 20.41 -5.76
CA ASP A 174 -4.22 20.75 -6.53
C ASP A 174 -3.47 19.49 -6.94
N ARG A 175 -3.41 18.46 -6.09
CA ARG A 175 -2.72 17.22 -6.43
C ARG A 175 -3.44 16.42 -7.50
N ILE A 176 -4.77 16.30 -7.42
CA ILE A 176 -5.57 15.64 -8.48
C ILE A 176 -5.37 16.37 -9.82
N LYS A 177 -5.40 17.71 -9.82
CA LYS A 177 -5.13 18.51 -11.04
C LYS A 177 -3.73 18.26 -11.61
N LEU A 178 -2.72 18.14 -10.75
CA LEU A 178 -1.34 17.83 -11.17
C LEU A 178 -1.21 16.42 -11.75
N LEU A 179 -1.99 15.45 -11.28
CA LEU A 179 -2.00 14.09 -11.84
C LEU A 179 -2.64 14.04 -13.24
N GLY A 180 -3.44 15.04 -13.62
CA GLY A 180 -3.92 15.25 -14.99
C GLY A 180 -4.57 14.01 -15.63
N LYS A 181 -4.28 13.77 -16.91
CA LYS A 181 -4.58 12.49 -17.57
C LYS A 181 -3.53 11.48 -17.13
N VAL A 182 -3.92 10.57 -16.25
CA VAL A 182 -2.99 9.65 -15.60
C VAL A 182 -2.30 8.70 -16.60
N HIS A 183 -0.97 8.61 -16.52
CA HIS A 183 -0.18 7.86 -17.50
C HIS A 183 0.34 6.52 -16.99
N ASN A 184 0.69 6.38 -15.70
CA ASN A 184 1.25 5.15 -15.12
C ASN A 184 0.48 4.60 -13.91
N SER A 185 0.76 3.36 -13.52
CA SER A 185 0.06 2.64 -12.44
C SER A 185 0.24 3.27 -11.04
N TYR A 186 1.38 3.92 -10.77
CA TYR A 186 1.62 4.59 -9.49
C TYR A 186 0.73 5.82 -9.34
N GLU A 187 0.63 6.62 -10.40
CA GLU A 187 -0.27 7.78 -10.45
C GLU A 187 -1.74 7.36 -10.41
N LYS A 188 -2.11 6.20 -10.97
CA LYS A 188 -3.49 5.66 -10.87
C LYS A 188 -3.84 5.26 -9.45
N ASN A 189 -2.94 4.57 -8.77
CA ASN A 189 -3.13 4.20 -7.37
C ASN A 189 -3.16 5.44 -6.47
N GLU A 190 -2.28 6.40 -6.71
CA GLU A 190 -2.29 7.69 -6.01
C GLU A 190 -3.62 8.43 -6.22
N LEU A 191 -4.07 8.57 -7.48
CA LEU A 191 -5.35 9.20 -7.81
C LEU A 191 -6.52 8.48 -7.14
N THR A 192 -6.54 7.15 -7.18
CA THR A 192 -7.58 6.34 -6.53
C THR A 192 -7.69 6.66 -5.04
N LYS A 193 -6.57 6.70 -4.33
CA LYS A 193 -6.57 7.03 -2.91
C LYS A 193 -6.93 8.50 -2.64
N LEU A 194 -6.53 9.41 -3.53
CA LEU A 194 -6.89 10.83 -3.45
C LEU A 194 -8.38 11.06 -3.66
N LEU A 195 -9.03 10.33 -4.58
CA LEU A 195 -10.48 10.40 -4.80
C LEU A 195 -11.24 9.88 -3.57
N ARG A 196 -10.80 8.77 -2.96
CA ARG A 196 -11.38 8.30 -1.69
C ARG A 196 -11.25 9.33 -0.58
N LEU A 197 -10.11 10.02 -0.51
CA LEU A 197 -9.92 11.11 0.45
C LEU A 197 -10.81 12.31 0.11
N ALA A 198 -11.00 12.64 -1.16
CA ALA A 198 -11.88 13.71 -1.61
C ALA A 198 -13.34 13.45 -1.18
N ASP A 199 -13.82 12.21 -1.34
CA ASP A 199 -15.13 11.78 -0.86
C ASP A 199 -15.20 11.89 0.67
N TYR A 200 -14.17 11.41 1.37
CA TYR A 200 -14.10 11.44 2.83
C TYR A 200 -14.17 12.86 3.42
N ILE A 201 -13.62 13.85 2.72
CA ILE A 201 -13.63 15.26 3.16
C ILE A 201 -14.76 16.10 2.53
N ALA A 202 -15.69 15.46 1.81
CA ALA A 202 -16.79 16.10 1.07
C ALA A 202 -16.28 17.25 0.18
N LEU A 203 -15.48 16.91 -0.83
CA LEU A 203 -14.94 17.88 -1.79
C LEU A 203 -15.94 18.10 -2.95
N ASP A 204 -16.77 19.14 -2.85
CA ASP A 204 -17.96 19.36 -3.70
C ASP A 204 -17.66 19.59 -5.20
N ASP A 205 -16.47 20.09 -5.56
CA ASP A 205 -16.13 20.56 -6.92
C ASP A 205 -15.86 19.45 -7.96
N PHE A 206 -15.79 18.17 -7.58
CA PHE A 206 -15.41 17.09 -8.50
C PHE A 206 -16.58 16.32 -9.11
N ASN A 207 -17.81 16.55 -8.65
CA ASN A 207 -18.98 15.75 -9.07
C ASN A 207 -19.58 16.12 -10.44
N GLN A 208 -19.06 17.12 -11.16
CA GLN A 208 -19.71 17.60 -12.40
C GLN A 208 -18.96 17.33 -13.71
N ASN A 209 -17.67 16.96 -13.71
CA ASN A 209 -16.90 16.80 -14.97
C ASN A 209 -16.01 15.56 -15.07
N SER A 210 -15.97 14.69 -14.08
CA SER A 210 -15.39 13.36 -14.28
C SER A 210 -16.42 12.47 -14.94
N SER A 211 -16.26 12.21 -16.23
CA SER A 211 -16.70 10.95 -16.83
C SER A 211 -16.40 9.84 -15.82
N LYS A 212 -17.44 9.10 -15.40
CA LYS A 212 -17.36 8.03 -14.40
C LYS A 212 -16.14 7.15 -14.66
N VAL A 213 -15.01 7.47 -14.04
CA VAL A 213 -13.93 6.52 -13.86
C VAL A 213 -14.52 5.62 -12.77
N SER A 214 -15.04 4.46 -13.17
CA SER A 214 -15.40 3.41 -12.23
C SER A 214 -14.11 2.98 -11.54
N VAL A 215 -13.79 3.66 -10.44
CA VAL A 215 -12.66 3.32 -9.59
C VAL A 215 -13.06 2.05 -8.84
N HIS A 216 -12.58 0.90 -9.33
CA HIS A 216 -12.76 -0.37 -8.64
C HIS A 216 -11.91 -0.35 -7.36
N ILE A 217 -12.57 -0.12 -6.23
CA ILE A 217 -12.04 -0.42 -4.91
C ILE A 217 -11.84 -1.95 -4.88
N PRO A 218 -10.71 -2.50 -4.39
CA PRO A 218 -10.63 -3.92 -4.07
C PRO A 218 -11.70 -4.19 -3.04
N ASP A 219 -12.80 -4.75 -3.51
CA ASP A 219 -13.91 -5.11 -2.67
C ASP A 219 -13.46 -6.32 -1.87
N LYS A 220 -13.21 -6.12 -0.58
CA LYS A 220 -12.76 -7.18 0.30
C LYS A 220 -13.77 -8.31 0.33
N GLU A 221 -15.06 -7.99 0.26
CA GLU A 221 -16.13 -8.98 0.20
C GLU A 221 -16.07 -9.74 -1.13
N LEU A 222 -15.70 -9.08 -2.23
CA LEU A 222 -15.47 -9.71 -3.53
C LEU A 222 -14.25 -10.64 -3.54
N GLY A 223 -13.15 -10.24 -2.91
CA GLY A 223 -11.96 -11.08 -2.74
C GLY A 223 -12.27 -12.32 -1.90
N ASP A 224 -12.89 -12.12 -0.73
CA ASP A 224 -13.32 -13.18 0.18
C ASP A 224 -14.29 -14.15 -0.52
N PHE A 225 -15.21 -13.63 -1.35
CA PHE A 225 -16.13 -14.42 -2.18
C PHE A 225 -15.38 -15.30 -3.18
N GLY A 226 -14.41 -14.74 -3.88
CA GLY A 226 -13.63 -15.48 -4.87
C GLY A 226 -12.81 -16.60 -4.25
N GLU A 227 -12.10 -16.30 -3.15
CA GLU A 227 -11.34 -17.31 -2.42
C GLU A 227 -12.22 -18.43 -1.89
N GLU A 228 -13.39 -18.11 -1.35
CA GLU A 228 -14.35 -19.10 -0.86
C GLU A 228 -14.86 -20.01 -1.99
N LEU A 229 -15.12 -19.44 -3.18
CA LEU A 229 -15.56 -20.19 -4.34
C LEU A 229 -14.47 -21.17 -4.83
N VAL A 230 -13.23 -20.69 -4.93
CA VAL A 230 -12.07 -21.52 -5.33
C VAL A 230 -11.79 -22.59 -4.28
N TYR A 231 -11.85 -22.26 -2.99
CA TYR A 231 -11.66 -23.24 -1.91
C TYR A 231 -12.67 -24.39 -2.01
N LYS A 232 -13.95 -24.09 -2.20
CA LYS A 232 -14.99 -25.13 -2.36
C LYS A 232 -14.77 -26.00 -3.58
N ASP A 233 -14.36 -25.42 -4.70
CA ASP A 233 -13.99 -26.16 -5.91
C ASP A 233 -12.82 -27.12 -5.65
N GLN A 234 -11.78 -26.65 -4.95
CA GLN A 234 -10.60 -27.46 -4.60
C GLN A 234 -10.93 -28.57 -3.60
N VAL A 235 -11.74 -28.31 -2.57
CA VAL A 235 -12.22 -29.34 -1.64
C VAL A 235 -13.00 -30.42 -2.38
N LYS A 236 -13.90 -30.03 -3.29
CA LYS A 236 -14.65 -30.99 -4.11
C LYS A 236 -13.73 -31.87 -4.95
N LYS A 237 -12.73 -31.28 -5.62
CA LYS A 237 -11.72 -32.01 -6.40
C LYS A 237 -10.88 -32.96 -5.54
N ALA A 238 -10.44 -32.51 -4.37
CA ALA A 238 -9.68 -33.31 -3.43
C ALA A 238 -10.47 -34.53 -2.95
N LEU A 239 -11.74 -34.35 -2.58
CA LEU A 239 -12.63 -35.44 -2.16
C LEU A 239 -12.85 -36.45 -3.29
N GLN A 240 -12.99 -36.01 -4.54
CA GLN A 240 -13.08 -36.90 -5.71
C GLN A 240 -11.80 -37.74 -5.92
N LEU A 241 -10.65 -37.22 -5.47
CA LEU A 241 -9.37 -37.91 -5.50
C LEU A 241 -9.11 -38.75 -4.23
N GLY A 242 -10.07 -38.83 -3.30
CA GLY A 242 -9.89 -39.54 -2.02
C GLY A 242 -9.00 -38.80 -1.02
N VAL A 243 -8.68 -37.52 -1.26
CA VAL A 243 -7.87 -36.69 -0.36
C VAL A 243 -8.78 -36.00 0.67
N PRO A 244 -8.48 -36.08 1.97
CA PRO A 244 -9.33 -35.47 2.98
C PRO A 244 -9.24 -33.94 2.94
N GLN A 245 -10.37 -33.26 3.24
CA GLN A 245 -10.48 -31.80 3.19
C GLN A 245 -9.40 -31.05 3.98
N LYS A 246 -8.88 -31.63 5.07
CA LYS A 246 -7.84 -31.03 5.92
C LYS A 246 -6.54 -30.73 5.17
N GLU A 247 -6.31 -31.36 4.02
CA GLU A 247 -5.14 -31.12 3.16
C GLU A 247 -5.33 -29.90 2.25
N ILE A 248 -6.53 -29.30 2.23
CA ILE A 248 -6.84 -28.08 1.48
C ILE A 248 -6.97 -26.92 2.46
N VAL A 249 -6.16 -25.90 2.27
CA VAL A 249 -5.99 -24.82 3.24
C VAL A 249 -6.17 -23.46 2.57
N ARG A 250 -7.03 -22.61 3.14
CA ARG A 250 -7.10 -21.18 2.79
C ARG A 250 -5.98 -20.44 3.51
N ILE A 251 -4.83 -20.36 2.88
CA ILE A 251 -3.64 -19.72 3.41
C ILE A 251 -3.85 -18.22 3.61
N SER A 252 -4.68 -17.57 2.80
CA SER A 252 -5.06 -16.17 2.98
C SER A 252 -5.62 -15.84 4.38
N LEU A 253 -6.26 -16.81 5.05
CA LEU A 253 -6.78 -16.67 6.42
C LEU A 253 -5.73 -16.93 7.52
N ILE A 254 -4.61 -17.56 7.17
CA ILE A 254 -3.56 -18.00 8.11
C ILE A 254 -2.33 -17.09 7.98
N ASP A 255 -1.87 -16.87 6.75
CA ASP A 255 -0.79 -15.95 6.39
C ASP A 255 -1.22 -15.08 5.20
N PRO A 256 -1.83 -13.90 5.47
CA PRO A 256 -2.21 -12.93 4.44
C PRO A 256 -1.04 -12.38 3.61
N GLN A 257 0.21 -12.67 3.98
CA GLN A 257 1.42 -12.28 3.22
C GLN A 257 1.94 -13.38 2.29
N CYS A 258 1.26 -14.52 2.27
CA CYS A 258 1.55 -15.56 1.30
C CYS A 258 1.35 -15.02 -0.13
N VAL A 259 2.04 -15.65 -1.07
CA VAL A 259 2.02 -15.28 -2.50
C VAL A 259 0.99 -16.09 -3.29
N TYR A 260 0.13 -16.80 -2.57
CA TYR A 260 -0.99 -17.59 -3.03
C TYR A 260 -2.00 -17.68 -1.88
N ASP A 261 -3.28 -17.80 -2.21
CA ASP A 261 -4.37 -17.74 -1.24
C ASP A 261 -4.79 -19.12 -0.76
N ILE A 262 -4.60 -20.15 -1.60
CA ILE A 262 -5.04 -21.52 -1.33
C ILE A 262 -3.88 -22.50 -1.58
N GLU A 263 -3.63 -23.37 -0.60
CA GLU A 263 -2.85 -24.59 -0.77
C GLU A 263 -3.81 -25.76 -1.01
N SER A 264 -3.62 -26.45 -2.13
CA SER A 264 -4.41 -27.60 -2.58
C SER A 264 -3.47 -28.75 -2.93
N VAL A 265 -4.01 -29.81 -3.52
CA VAL A 265 -3.27 -31.00 -3.95
C VAL A 265 -3.37 -31.20 -5.45
N ARG A 266 -2.27 -31.66 -6.06
CA ARG A 266 -2.20 -32.09 -7.46
C ARG A 266 -1.81 -33.56 -7.51
N PRO A 267 -2.56 -34.42 -8.21
CA PRO A 267 -2.14 -35.80 -8.44
C PRO A 267 -0.90 -35.86 -9.32
N THR A 268 0.00 -36.78 -9.00
CA THR A 268 1.23 -37.08 -9.74
C THR A 268 1.43 -38.60 -9.78
N ILE A 269 2.41 -39.06 -10.56
CA ILE A 269 2.72 -40.49 -10.63
C ILE A 269 3.17 -41.09 -9.27
N ASN A 270 3.64 -40.24 -8.35
CA ASN A 270 4.17 -40.63 -7.03
C ASN A 270 3.19 -40.32 -5.88
N GLY A 271 1.91 -40.04 -6.16
CA GLY A 271 0.92 -39.65 -5.17
C GLY A 271 0.47 -38.19 -5.36
N TYR A 272 0.53 -37.36 -4.33
CA TYR A 272 0.06 -35.98 -4.39
C TYR A 272 1.18 -34.99 -4.08
N GLU A 273 1.23 -33.91 -4.85
CA GLU A 273 2.09 -32.75 -4.57
C GLU A 273 1.23 -31.55 -4.17
N LYS A 274 1.86 -30.59 -3.48
CA LYS A 274 1.22 -29.31 -3.17
C LYS A 274 0.95 -28.52 -4.45
N LEU A 275 -0.24 -27.95 -4.52
CA LEU A 275 -0.68 -27.02 -5.55
C LEU A 275 -0.96 -25.67 -4.92
N TYR A 276 -0.29 -24.63 -5.41
CA TYR A 276 -0.42 -23.26 -4.93
C TYR A 276 -1.36 -22.47 -5.85
N ILE A 277 -2.39 -21.83 -5.30
CA ILE A 277 -3.41 -21.14 -6.09
C ILE A 277 -3.54 -19.70 -5.60
N GLU A 278 -3.24 -18.75 -6.48
CA GLU A 278 -3.48 -17.32 -6.30
C GLU A 278 -4.83 -16.95 -6.94
N VAL A 279 -5.72 -16.31 -6.19
CA VAL A 279 -7.08 -15.98 -6.60
C VAL A 279 -7.20 -14.51 -6.99
N LYS A 280 -7.81 -14.26 -8.15
CA LYS A 280 -8.10 -12.90 -8.64
C LYS A 280 -9.55 -12.80 -9.07
N THR A 281 -10.31 -11.95 -8.40
CA THR A 281 -11.76 -11.83 -8.62
C THR A 281 -12.12 -10.51 -9.27
N THR A 282 -13.06 -10.56 -10.22
CA THR A 282 -13.59 -9.39 -10.92
C THR A 282 -15.08 -9.59 -11.23
N HIS A 283 -15.82 -8.50 -11.39
CA HIS A 283 -17.17 -8.53 -11.95
C HIS A 283 -17.20 -8.47 -13.49
N ASP A 284 -16.08 -8.09 -14.10
CA ASP A 284 -15.92 -7.89 -15.54
C ASP A 284 -14.64 -8.60 -16.02
N MET A 285 -14.83 -9.72 -16.72
CA MET A 285 -13.77 -10.50 -17.37
C MET A 285 -13.46 -10.04 -18.80
N GLU A 286 -14.25 -9.13 -19.37
CA GLU A 286 -13.98 -8.56 -20.71
C GLU A 286 -12.95 -7.43 -20.62
N ASN A 287 -12.95 -6.65 -19.52
CA ASN A 287 -11.90 -5.68 -19.24
C ASN A 287 -11.38 -5.76 -17.79
N PRO A 288 -10.74 -6.88 -17.41
CA PRO A 288 -10.28 -7.09 -16.05
C PRO A 288 -9.19 -6.08 -15.67
N SER A 289 -9.39 -5.37 -14.56
CA SER A 289 -8.32 -4.60 -13.90
C SER A 289 -7.61 -5.49 -12.88
N ILE A 290 -7.09 -6.62 -13.34
CA ILE A 290 -6.41 -7.60 -12.48
C ILE A 290 -4.92 -7.28 -12.42
N TYR A 291 -4.44 -7.10 -11.20
CA TYR A 291 -3.04 -6.81 -10.91
C TYR A 291 -2.39 -8.01 -10.22
N ILE A 292 -1.23 -8.42 -10.72
CA ILE A 292 -0.41 -9.49 -10.14
C ILE A 292 0.91 -8.85 -9.68
N SER A 293 1.35 -9.18 -8.46
CA SER A 293 2.60 -8.63 -7.93
C SER A 293 3.83 -9.36 -8.50
N ASP A 294 4.98 -8.69 -8.53
CA ASP A 294 6.25 -9.31 -8.96
C ASP A 294 6.60 -10.55 -8.12
N ARG A 295 6.23 -10.54 -6.83
CA ARG A 295 6.47 -11.68 -5.93
C ARG A 295 5.62 -12.90 -6.35
N GLN A 296 4.37 -12.68 -6.73
CA GLN A 296 3.47 -13.72 -7.25
C GLN A 296 3.96 -14.25 -8.59
N VAL A 297 4.36 -13.37 -9.51
CA VAL A 297 4.93 -13.79 -10.80
C VAL A 297 6.21 -14.60 -10.60
N ASN A 298 7.14 -14.12 -9.77
CA ASN A 298 8.40 -14.83 -9.50
C ASN A 298 8.15 -16.18 -8.81
N PHE A 299 7.19 -16.25 -7.89
CA PHE A 299 6.79 -17.50 -7.27
C PHE A 299 6.19 -18.46 -8.29
N ALA A 300 5.25 -17.99 -9.11
CA ALA A 300 4.63 -18.79 -10.18
C ALA A 300 5.68 -19.32 -11.17
N ARG A 301 6.66 -18.49 -11.56
CA ARG A 301 7.78 -18.91 -12.44
C ARG A 301 8.74 -19.89 -11.79
N LYS A 302 8.90 -19.85 -10.47
CA LYS A 302 9.70 -20.84 -9.72
C LYS A 302 8.96 -22.16 -9.53
N HIS A 303 7.63 -22.11 -9.43
CA HIS A 303 6.76 -23.24 -9.13
C HIS A 303 5.80 -23.56 -10.29
N LYS A 304 6.24 -23.42 -11.55
CA LYS A 304 5.37 -23.47 -12.75
C LYS A 304 4.46 -24.70 -12.81
N ALA A 305 4.99 -25.86 -12.46
CA ALA A 305 4.24 -27.12 -12.47
C ALA A 305 3.11 -27.15 -11.41
N ASN A 306 3.30 -26.42 -10.32
CA ASN A 306 2.52 -26.55 -9.09
C ASN A 306 1.89 -25.21 -8.66
N HIS A 307 1.76 -24.25 -9.58
CA HIS A 307 1.14 -22.96 -9.32
C HIS A 307 0.09 -22.62 -10.37
N LEU A 308 -1.07 -22.11 -9.93
CA LEU A 308 -2.14 -21.62 -10.79
C LEU A 308 -2.62 -20.24 -10.35
N PHE A 309 -2.99 -19.42 -11.33
CA PHE A 309 -3.88 -18.28 -11.11
C PHE A 309 -5.32 -18.73 -11.31
N ALA A 310 -6.18 -18.48 -10.32
CA ALA A 310 -7.62 -18.69 -10.41
C ALA A 310 -8.31 -17.35 -10.66
N PHE A 311 -8.74 -17.13 -11.89
CA PHE A 311 -9.53 -15.96 -12.27
C PHE A 311 -11.01 -16.24 -12.04
N VAL A 312 -11.64 -15.46 -11.17
CA VAL A 312 -13.04 -15.63 -10.78
C VAL A 312 -13.89 -14.51 -11.37
N ASP A 313 -14.88 -14.88 -12.17
CA ASP A 313 -15.95 -13.99 -12.60
C ASP A 313 -17.08 -14.06 -11.56
N ALA A 314 -17.18 -13.03 -10.72
CA ALA A 314 -18.19 -13.01 -9.67
C ALA A 314 -19.63 -12.89 -10.21
N SER A 315 -19.80 -12.28 -11.38
CA SER A 315 -21.10 -12.10 -12.04
C SER A 315 -21.64 -13.44 -12.55
N LYS A 316 -20.75 -14.31 -13.07
CA LYS A 316 -21.11 -15.64 -13.59
C LYS A 316 -20.86 -16.78 -12.59
N LYS A 317 -20.21 -16.49 -11.45
CA LYS A 317 -19.73 -17.46 -10.47
C LYS A 317 -18.88 -18.56 -11.12
N SER A 318 -18.05 -18.20 -12.08
CA SER A 318 -17.17 -19.14 -12.80
C SER A 318 -15.71 -18.94 -12.41
N ILE A 319 -14.94 -20.03 -12.49
CA ILE A 319 -13.50 -20.04 -12.18
C ILE A 319 -12.75 -20.49 -13.43
N ARG A 320 -11.71 -19.74 -13.80
CA ARG A 320 -10.74 -20.15 -14.83
C ARG A 320 -9.37 -20.27 -14.21
N TYR A 321 -8.77 -21.44 -14.32
CA TYR A 321 -7.40 -21.69 -13.89
C TYR A 321 -6.45 -21.49 -15.06
N VAL A 322 -5.34 -20.79 -14.83
CA VAL A 322 -4.31 -20.49 -15.83
C VAL A 322 -2.94 -20.60 -15.17
N ASN A 323 -2.00 -21.30 -15.80
CA ASN A 323 -0.61 -21.32 -15.32
C ASN A 323 0.20 -20.12 -15.86
N ILE A 324 1.39 -19.89 -15.33
CA ILE A 324 2.21 -18.74 -15.74
C ILE A 324 2.72 -18.84 -17.19
N ASP A 325 2.90 -20.05 -17.71
CA ASP A 325 3.38 -20.24 -19.09
C ASP A 325 2.28 -19.87 -20.10
N GLU A 326 1.02 -20.20 -19.81
CA GLU A 326 -0.15 -19.74 -20.57
C GLU A 326 -0.26 -18.21 -20.53
N ILE A 327 0.04 -17.57 -19.40
CA ILE A 327 0.06 -16.10 -19.33
C ILE A 327 1.23 -15.51 -20.14
N ASP A 328 2.43 -16.10 -20.05
CA ASP A 328 3.63 -15.62 -20.75
C ASP A 328 3.54 -15.84 -22.28
N HIS A 329 2.75 -16.81 -22.77
CA HIS A 329 2.71 -17.24 -24.18
C HIS A 329 1.34 -17.15 -24.86
N SER A 330 0.26 -16.81 -24.15
CA SER A 330 -1.06 -16.71 -24.79
C SER A 330 -1.16 -15.43 -25.63
N SER A 331 -1.88 -15.55 -26.73
CA SER A 331 -2.42 -14.40 -27.44
C SER A 331 -3.60 -13.78 -26.72
N GLU A 332 -4.06 -14.33 -25.60
CA GLU A 332 -5.23 -13.85 -24.85
C GLU A 332 -4.81 -12.96 -23.68
N PHE A 333 -3.62 -13.14 -23.09
CA PHE A 333 -3.17 -12.38 -21.93
C PHE A 333 -1.78 -11.80 -22.17
N SER A 334 -1.60 -10.50 -21.92
CA SER A 334 -0.28 -9.87 -21.97
C SER A 334 0.14 -9.33 -20.60
N LEU A 335 1.39 -9.57 -20.24
CA LEU A 335 2.03 -9.05 -19.04
C LEU A 335 2.78 -7.76 -19.37
N SER A 336 2.21 -6.60 -19.03
CA SER A 336 2.92 -5.32 -19.21
C SER A 336 3.93 -5.06 -18.10
N ILE A 337 5.09 -4.47 -18.45
CA ILE A 337 6.18 -4.07 -17.53
C ILE A 337 5.68 -3.16 -16.39
N GLU A 338 4.57 -2.44 -16.58
CA GLU A 338 3.86 -1.75 -15.51
C GLU A 338 3.04 -2.72 -14.65
N LYS A 339 3.71 -3.42 -13.72
CA LYS A 339 3.10 -4.32 -12.71
C LYS A 339 2.03 -5.26 -13.29
N TYR A 340 2.43 -6.09 -14.25
CA TYR A 340 1.78 -7.34 -14.65
C TYR A 340 0.24 -7.28 -14.69
N ARG A 341 -0.30 -6.29 -15.41
CA ARG A 341 -1.74 -6.18 -15.70
C ARG A 341 -2.10 -7.18 -16.78
N LEU A 342 -2.97 -8.13 -16.46
CA LEU A 342 -3.52 -9.07 -17.44
C LEU A 342 -4.53 -8.32 -18.34
N ARG A 343 -4.27 -8.22 -19.65
CA ARG A 343 -5.26 -7.73 -20.62
C ARG A 343 -5.73 -8.87 -21.49
N ARG A 344 -7.05 -9.03 -21.63
CA ARG A 344 -7.61 -9.84 -22.71
C ARG A 344 -7.25 -9.16 -24.04
N VAL A 345 -6.48 -9.81 -24.90
CA VAL A 345 -6.07 -9.26 -26.21
C VAL A 345 -7.20 -9.36 -27.21
#